data_AF-A0A7L1EZU7-F1
#
_entry.id   AF-A0A7L1EZU7-F1
#
_cell.length_a   1.000
_cell.length_b   1.000
_cell.length_c   1.000
_cell.angle_alpha   90.00
_cell.angle_beta   90.00
_cell.angle_gamma   90.00
#
_symmetry.space_group_name_H-M   'P 1'
#
loop_
_entity.id
_entity.type
_entity.pdbx_description
1 polymer ?
#
loop_
_entity_poly.entity_id
_entity_poly.type
_entity_poly.pdbx_seq_one_letter_code
_entity_poly.pdbx_strand_id
1 'polypeptide(L)' 'LGVMREGARRRGPLSLTPKEGVWALEAFHSLTSPRANLRLQPPPRRLRVCLDYEGRRGAFF' A
#
# COMPACT_ATOMS: atom_id res chain seq x y z
N LEU A 1 1.36 -1.88 6.93
CA LEU A 1 1.18 -0.40 6.99
C LEU A 1 0.61 0.07 5.65
N GLY A 2 -0.32 1.02 5.62
CA GLY A 2 -0.94 1.43 4.35
C GLY A 2 -1.84 2.66 4.46
N VAL A 3 -2.32 3.10 3.31
CA VAL A 3 -3.24 4.22 3.11
C VAL A 3 -4.53 3.70 2.48
N MET A 4 -5.65 4.24 2.91
CA MET A 4 -6.96 3.92 2.38
C MET A 4 -7.68 5.21 1.96
N ARG A 5 -8.32 5.18 0.79
CA ARG A 5 -9.19 6.28 0.34
C ARG A 5 -10.35 6.43 1.31
N GLU A 6 -10.72 7.66 1.63
CA GLU A 6 -11.75 7.97 2.63
C GLU A 6 -13.09 7.25 2.38
N GLY A 7 -13.48 7.11 1.11
CA GLY A 7 -14.69 6.37 0.68
C GLY A 7 -14.46 4.92 0.26
N ALA A 8 -13.34 4.30 0.60
CA ALA A 8 -13.13 2.87 0.32
C ALA A 8 -14.05 1.99 1.16
N ARG A 9 -14.39 0.81 0.64
CA ARG A 9 -15.31 -0.13 1.28
C ARG A 9 -14.73 -0.64 2.61
N ARG A 10 -15.47 -0.43 3.72
CA ARG A 10 -15.03 -0.78 5.08
C ARG A 10 -15.65 -2.06 5.66
N ARG A 11 -16.66 -2.64 5.00
CA ARG A 11 -17.38 -3.85 5.47
C ARG A 11 -17.23 -5.00 4.49
N GLY A 12 -17.14 -6.22 5.01
CA GLY A 12 -16.95 -7.44 4.24
C GLY A 12 -15.48 -7.74 3.94
N PRO A 13 -15.18 -8.71 3.06
CA PRO A 13 -13.80 -9.06 2.72
C PRO A 13 -13.05 -7.85 2.18
N LEU A 14 -11.89 -7.54 2.78
CA LEU A 14 -11.05 -6.41 2.40
C LEU A 14 -10.06 -6.86 1.33
N SER A 15 -10.20 -6.30 0.13
CA SER A 15 -9.21 -6.48 -0.94
C SER A 15 -8.21 -5.33 -0.88
N LEU A 16 -6.96 -5.64 -0.55
CA LEU A 16 -5.87 -4.67 -0.40
C LEU A 16 -5.29 -4.31 -1.78
N THR A 17 -6.15 -3.84 -2.68
CA THR A 17 -5.74 -3.48 -4.05
C THR A 17 -5.99 -1.99 -4.33
N PRO A 18 -5.15 -1.36 -5.17
CA PRO A 18 -5.35 0.03 -5.58
C PRO A 18 -6.73 0.30 -6.20
N LYS A 19 -7.32 -0.70 -6.87
CA LYS A 19 -8.66 -0.60 -7.48
C LYS A 19 -9.75 -0.35 -6.44
N GLU A 20 -9.60 -0.92 -5.26
CA GLU A 20 -10.51 -0.75 -4.11
C GLU A 20 -10.17 0.49 -3.27
N GLY A 21 -9.20 1.30 -3.72
CA GLY A 21 -8.73 2.48 -3.00
C GLY A 21 -7.89 2.16 -1.77
N VAL A 22 -7.23 1.00 -1.75
CA VAL A 22 -6.36 0.57 -0.65
C VAL A 22 -4.94 0.34 -1.17
N TRP A 23 -3.96 0.97 -0.51
CA TRP A 23 -2.54 0.78 -0.78
C TRP A 23 -1.85 0.36 0.51
N ALA A 24 -1.41 -0.89 0.61
CA ALA A 24 -0.79 -1.40 1.82
C ALA A 24 0.43 -2.28 1.54
N LEU A 25 1.25 -2.42 2.58
CA LEU A 25 2.41 -3.30 2.65
C LEU A 25 2.20 -4.25 3.84
N GLU A 26 2.10 -5.55 3.58
CA GLU A 26 1.76 -6.57 4.61
C GLU A 26 2.98 -7.30 5.19
N ALA A 27 4.20 -6.83 4.90
CA ALA A 27 5.52 -7.40 5.18
C ALA A 27 6.20 -7.73 3.86
N PHE A 28 7.01 -6.78 3.37
CA PHE A 28 7.97 -6.95 2.27
C PHE A 28 7.38 -7.49 0.95
N HIS A 29 6.08 -7.34 0.78
CA HIS A 29 5.37 -7.59 -0.46
C HIS A 29 4.48 -6.37 -0.70
N SER A 30 4.76 -5.65 -1.78
CA SER A 30 3.90 -4.57 -2.23
C SER A 30 2.57 -5.17 -2.66
N LEU A 31 1.46 -4.65 -2.12
CA LEU A 31 0.12 -5.08 -2.52
C LEU A 31 -0.36 -4.32 -3.78
N THR A 32 0.59 -3.82 -4.58
CA THR A 32 0.31 -3.32 -5.92
C THR A 32 -0.14 -4.47 -6.81
N SER A 33 -0.80 -4.14 -7.93
CA SER A 33 -1.13 -5.11 -8.98
C SER A 33 -0.33 -4.74 -10.24
N PRO A 34 0.57 -5.60 -10.72
CA PRO A 34 0.96 -6.92 -10.17
C PRO A 34 1.71 -6.80 -8.83
N ARG A 35 1.63 -7.87 -8.02
CA ARG A 35 2.31 -7.93 -6.71
C ARG A 35 3.81 -7.92 -6.94
N ALA A 36 4.52 -6.93 -6.40
CA ALA A 36 5.98 -6.93 -6.40
C ALA A 36 6.49 -7.50 -5.07
N ASN A 37 7.27 -8.58 -5.14
CA ASN A 37 7.92 -9.20 -3.98
C ASN A 37 9.18 -8.38 -3.63
N LEU A 38 9.15 -7.63 -2.55
CA LEU A 38 10.19 -6.66 -2.19
C LEU A 38 10.90 -7.13 -0.92
N ARG A 39 11.80 -8.11 -1.04
CA ARG A 39 12.56 -8.66 0.10
C ARG A 39 13.56 -7.63 0.63
N LEU A 40 13.18 -6.86 1.65
CA LEU A 40 14.10 -5.97 2.38
C LEU A 40 14.67 -6.73 3.58
N GLN A 41 15.97 -7.03 3.54
CA GLN A 41 16.71 -7.57 4.68
C GLN A 41 17.95 -6.70 4.95
N PRO A 42 18.14 -6.20 6.18
CA PRO A 42 17.26 -6.34 7.36
C PRO A 42 15.94 -5.57 7.21
N PRO A 43 14.89 -5.91 7.98
CA PRO A 43 13.64 -5.17 7.94
C PRO A 43 13.87 -3.70 8.38
N PRO A 44 13.33 -2.71 7.65
CA PRO A 44 13.43 -1.31 8.01
C PRO A 44 12.73 -1.07 9.35
N ARG A 45 13.40 -0.30 10.22
CA ARG A 45 12.87 0.10 11.53
C ARG A 45 11.89 1.26 11.48
N ARG A 46 11.89 2.01 10.36
CA ARG A 46 11.04 3.19 10.13
C ARG A 46 10.65 3.22 8.66
N LEU A 47 9.37 3.44 8.38
CA LEU A 47 8.83 3.52 7.02
C LEU A 47 8.22 4.91 6.81
N ARG A 48 8.55 5.56 5.70
CA ARG A 48 7.90 6.79 5.26
C ARG A 48 6.95 6.48 4.11
N VAL A 49 5.74 7.05 4.16
CA VAL A 49 4.75 6.95 3.10
C VAL A 49 4.53 8.34 2.51
N CYS A 50 4.63 8.46 1.18
CA CYS A 50 4.33 9.69 0.45
C CYS A 50 3.19 9.45 -0.55
N LEU A 51 2.25 10.39 -0.62
CA LEU A 51 1.10 10.33 -1.50
C LEU A 51 1.07 11.59 -2.38
N ASP A 52 1.09 11.36 -3.69
CA ASP A 52 0.88 12.37 -4.72
C ASP A 52 -0.53 12.16 -5.29
N TYR A 53 -1.48 12.97 -4.79
CA TYR A 53 -2.89 12.88 -5.16
C TYR A 53 -3.11 13.25 -6.63
N GLU A 54 -2.51 14.35 -7.09
CA GLU A 54 -2.65 14.84 -8.46
C GLU A 54 -2.03 13.86 -9.46
N GLY A 55 -0.83 13.35 -9.15
CA GLY A 55 -0.17 12.35 -9.97
C GLY A 55 -0.70 10.92 -9.80
N ARG A 56 -1.65 10.68 -8.88
CA ARG A 56 -2.20 9.35 -8.53
C ARG A 56 -1.12 8.31 -8.21
N ARG A 57 -0.07 8.73 -7.50
CA ARG A 57 1.09 7.89 -7.15
C ARG A 57 1.26 7.81 -5.64
N GLY A 58 1.68 6.64 -5.18
CA GLY A 58 2.10 6.40 -3.79
C GLY A 58 3.50 5.83 -3.77
N ALA A 59 4.32 6.25 -2.81
CA ALA A 59 5.68 5.78 -2.63
C ALA A 59 5.97 5.42 -1.17
N PHE A 60 6.82 4.42 -0.98
CA PHE A 60 7.28 3.91 0.31
C PHE A 60 8.80 4.03 0.35
N PHE A 61 9.35 4.54 1.46
CA PHE A 61 10.78 4.72 1.69
C PHE A 61 11.20 4.16 3.04
#